data_AF-A0A5K3G4T0-F1
#
_entry.id   AF-A0A5K3G4T0-F1
#
_cell.length_a   1.000
_cell.length_b   1.000
_cell.length_c   1.000
_cell.angle_alpha   90.00
_cell.angle_beta   90.00
_cell.angle_gamma   90.00
#
_symmetry.space_group_name_H-M   'P 1'
#
loop_
_entity.id
_entity.type
_entity.pdbx_description
1 polymer ?
#
loop_
_entity_poly.entity_id
_entity_poly.type
_entity_poly.pdbx_seq_one_letter_code
_entity_poly.pdbx_strand_id
1 'polypeptide(L)'
;RLDPEFKRALRFSLYNSFRKPFGTIVFDSSIEFEIGLYTTAFLRSRSLFKGSTCWPATSLNLGPTDILIQCHPHHGNHMGSCYVK
;
A
#
# COMPACT_ATOMS: atom_id res chain seq x y z
N ARG A 1 -1.97 20.95 5.30
CA ARG A 1 -0.66 20.48 4.82
C ARG A 1 -0.86 20.11 3.36
N LEU A 2 -0.05 20.66 2.44
CA LEU A 2 -0.11 20.24 1.03
C LEU A 2 0.25 18.75 0.96
N ASP A 3 -0.50 17.98 0.18
CA ASP A 3 -0.11 16.60 -0.11
C ASP A 3 1.24 16.61 -0.82
N PRO A 4 2.18 15.74 -0.43
CA PRO A 4 3.50 15.74 -1.03
C PRO A 4 3.42 15.35 -2.51
N GLU A 5 4.26 15.97 -3.35
CA GLU A 5 4.17 15.80 -4.80
C GLU A 5 4.28 14.35 -5.26
N PHE A 6 5.06 13.55 -4.54
CA PHE A 6 5.27 12.12 -4.81
C PHE A 6 4.08 11.23 -4.44
N LYS A 7 3.00 11.74 -3.82
CA LYS A 7 1.85 10.92 -3.39
C LYS A 7 0.54 11.60 -3.83
N ARG A 8 -0.31 10.91 -4.59
CA ARG A 8 -1.63 11.45 -4.95
C ARG A 8 -2.72 10.39 -4.93
N ALA A 9 -3.91 10.80 -4.50
CA ALA A 9 -5.14 10.02 -4.66
C ALA A 9 -5.68 10.21 -6.07
N LEU A 10 -5.74 9.15 -6.85
CA LEU A 10 -6.17 9.16 -8.25
C LEU A 10 -7.26 8.13 -8.50
N ARG A 11 -8.05 8.39 -9.54
CA ARG A 11 -9.09 7.48 -10.01
C ARG A 11 -9.05 7.41 -11.52
N PHE A 12 -9.03 6.19 -12.05
CA PHE A 12 -9.04 5.93 -13.47
C PHE A 12 -10.11 4.90 -13.86
N SER A 13 -10.46 4.88 -15.14
CA SER A 13 -11.36 3.88 -15.69
C SER A 13 -10.53 2.77 -16.35
N LEU A 14 -10.99 1.53 -16.21
CA LEU A 14 -10.50 0.37 -16.95
C LEU A 14 -11.59 -0.13 -17.89
N TYR A 15 -11.16 -0.69 -19.04
CA TYR A 15 -12.00 -1.40 -19.99
C TYR A 15 -13.28 -0.63 -20.40
N ASN A 16 -13.15 0.69 -20.59
CA ASN A 16 -14.18 1.65 -21.03
C ASN A 16 -15.48 1.74 -20.21
N SER A 17 -15.68 0.85 -19.23
CA SER A 17 -16.95 0.67 -18.51
C SER A 17 -16.77 0.59 -17.00
N PHE A 18 -15.57 0.25 -16.52
CA PHE A 18 -15.32 0.08 -15.10
C PHE A 18 -14.55 1.27 -14.53
N ARG A 19 -15.22 2.09 -13.72
CA ARG A 19 -14.56 3.17 -12.98
C ARG A 19 -14.05 2.63 -11.65
N LYS A 20 -12.73 2.59 -11.45
CA LYS A 20 -12.15 2.17 -10.17
C LYS A 20 -12.49 3.16 -9.05
N PRO A 21 -12.46 2.73 -7.78
CA PRO A 21 -12.42 3.66 -6.66
C PRO A 21 -11.13 4.49 -6.70
N PHE A 22 -11.08 5.57 -5.91
CA PHE A 22 -9.83 6.29 -5.69
C PHE A 22 -8.80 5.35 -5.04
N GLY A 23 -7.59 5.38 -5.55
CA GLY A 23 -6.42 4.73 -4.97
C GLY A 23 -5.29 5.72 -4.84
N THR A 24 -4.45 5.55 -3.83
CA THR A 24 -3.28 6.38 -3.61
C THR A 24 -2.08 5.78 -4.36
N ILE A 25 -1.43 6.60 -5.19
CA ILE A 25 -0.28 6.21 -6.01
C ILE A 25 0.93 7.03 -5.55
N VAL A 26 2.08 6.36 -5.50
CA VAL A 26 3.40 6.98 -5.30
C VAL A 26 4.01 7.23 -6.68
N PHE A 27 4.45 8.45 -6.92
CA PHE A 27 5.10 8.88 -8.16
C PHE A 27 6.60 8.90 -8.00
N ASP A 28 7.30 8.67 -9.11
CA ASP A 28 8.76 8.71 -9.21
C ASP A 28 9.50 7.74 -8.26
N SER A 29 8.78 6.81 -7.65
CA SER A 29 9.36 5.68 -6.94
C SER A 29 9.97 4.70 -7.93
N SER A 30 11.11 4.14 -7.53
CA SER A 30 11.66 3.00 -8.23
C SER A 30 10.93 1.71 -7.85
N ILE A 31 10.97 0.71 -8.74
CA ILE A 31 10.29 -0.56 -8.54
C ILE A 31 10.84 -1.27 -7.29
N GLU A 32 12.15 -1.23 -7.08
CA GLU A 32 12.80 -1.82 -5.92
C GLU A 32 12.43 -1.14 -4.60
N PHE A 33 12.19 0.18 -4.64
CA PHE A 33 11.67 0.89 -3.47
C PHE A 33 10.28 0.37 -3.07
N GLU A 34 9.36 0.26 -4.04
CA GLU A 34 8.01 -0.24 -3.77
C GLU A 34 8.00 -1.70 -3.32
N ILE A 35 8.78 -2.57 -3.97
CA ILE A 35 8.92 -3.97 -3.58
C ILE A 35 9.47 -4.07 -2.15
N GLY A 36 10.52 -3.30 -1.83
CA GLY A 36 11.11 -3.28 -0.49
C GLY A 36 10.12 -2.79 0.58
N LEU A 37 9.39 -1.72 0.28
CA LEU A 37 8.38 -1.13 1.15
C LEU A 37 7.24 -2.11 1.45
N TYR A 38 6.63 -2.69 0.40
CA TYR A 38 5.52 -3.62 0.57
C TYR A 38 5.94 -4.92 1.23
N THR A 39 7.12 -5.45 0.87
CA THR A 39 7.66 -6.66 1.51
C THR A 39 7.86 -6.43 3.01
N THR A 40 8.47 -5.31 3.39
CA THR A 40 8.71 -4.97 4.79
C THR A 40 7.40 -4.79 5.57
N ALA A 41 6.45 -4.04 5.01
CA ALA A 41 5.14 -3.83 5.62
C ALA A 41 4.35 -5.13 5.77
N PHE A 42 4.39 -6.00 4.76
CA PHE A 42 3.76 -7.32 4.79
C PHE A 42 4.36 -8.21 5.87
N LEU A 43 5.69 -8.34 5.92
CA LEU A 43 6.36 -9.16 6.93
C LEU A 43 6.10 -8.66 8.35
N ARG A 44 6.07 -7.34 8.55
CA ARG A 44 5.73 -6.73 9.83
C ARG A 44 4.29 -7.04 10.23
N SER A 45 3.33 -6.83 9.32
CA SER A 45 1.92 -7.11 9.56
C SER A 45 1.68 -8.60 9.84
N ARG A 46 2.32 -9.49 9.07
CA ARG A 46 2.26 -10.95 9.26
C ARG A 46 2.76 -11.37 10.64
N SER A 47 3.81 -10.73 11.14
CA SER A 47 4.37 -10.99 12.46
C SER A 47 3.42 -10.55 13.58
N LEU A 48 2.81 -9.36 13.45
CA LEU A 48 1.94 -8.77 14.47
C LEU A 48 0.53 -9.38 14.50
N PHE A 49 -0.01 -9.77 13.34
CA PHE A 49 -1.41 -10.18 13.19
C PHE A 49 -1.54 -11.64 12.74
N LYS A 50 -0.61 -12.49 13.18
CA LYS A 50 -0.59 -13.92 12.85
C LYS A 50 -1.93 -14.58 13.19
N GLY A 51 -2.52 -15.28 12.23
CA GLY A 51 -3.82 -15.95 12.39
C GLY A 51 -5.04 -15.06 12.14
N SER A 52 -4.86 -13.75 11.92
CA SER A 52 -5.92 -12.85 11.44
C SER A 52 -5.87 -12.75 9.91
N THR A 53 -7.04 -12.64 9.28
CA THR A 53 -7.21 -12.32 7.86
C THR A 53 -7.43 -10.83 7.60
N CYS A 54 -7.68 -10.05 8.66
CA CYS A 54 -7.90 -8.61 8.58
C CYS A 54 -6.76 -7.88 9.31
N TRP A 55 -5.85 -7.29 8.56
CA TRP A 55 -4.71 -6.54 9.08
C TRP A 55 -5.00 -5.04 8.96
N PRO A 56 -4.78 -4.23 10.01
CA PRO A 56 -4.86 -2.80 9.89
C PRO A 56 -3.73 -2.26 8.99
N ALA A 57 -3.91 -1.06 8.44
CA ALA A 57 -2.85 -0.38 7.72
C ALA A 57 -1.68 -0.05 8.67
N THR A 58 -0.46 -0.24 8.19
CA THR A 58 0.77 0.09 8.92
C THR A 58 1.19 1.52 8.57
N SER A 59 1.40 2.36 9.59
CA SER A 59 1.97 3.70 9.40
C SER A 59 3.48 3.62 9.25
N LEU A 60 4.02 4.27 8.22
CA LEU A 60 5.44 4.33 7.92
C LEU A 60 5.83 5.77 7.62
N ASN A 61 6.98 6.18 8.15
CA ASN A 61 7.55 7.49 7.85
C ASN A 61 8.44 7.41 6.60
N LEU A 62 8.08 8.16 5.57
CA LEU A 62 8.92 8.42 4.40
C LEU A 62 9.43 9.86 4.48
N GLY A 63 10.58 10.02 5.15
CA GLY A 63 11.14 11.33 5.47
C GLY A 63 10.18 12.14 6.34
N PRO A 64 9.69 13.32 5.90
CA PRO A 64 8.77 14.15 6.68
C PRO A 64 7.29 13.75 6.54
N THR A 65 6.98 12.69 5.78
CA THR A 65 5.60 12.30 5.45
C THR A 65 5.25 10.94 6.05
N ASP A 66 4.15 10.87 6.79
CA ASP A 66 3.53 9.61 7.16
C ASP A 66 2.68 9.04 6.01
N ILE A 67 2.92 7.78 5.66
CA ILE A 67 2.11 7.02 4.73
C ILE A 67 1.51 5.80 5.43
N LEU A 68 0.31 5.42 4.99
CA LEU A 68 -0.35 4.20 5.45
C LEU A 68 -0.20 3.14 4.37
N ILE A 69 0.36 1.98 4.72
CA ILE A 69 0.44 0.82 3.84
C ILE A 69 -0.56 -0.22 4.31
N GLN A 70 -1.50 -0.57 3.43
CA GLN A 70 -2.43 -1.67 3.66
C GLN A 70 -1.91 -2.90 2.91
N CYS A 71 -1.72 -3.99 3.64
CA CYS A 71 -1.35 -5.29 3.08
C CYS A 71 -2.37 -6.35 3.47
N HIS A 72 -2.54 -7.35 2.61
CA HIS A 72 -3.45 -8.46 2.84
C HIS A 72 -2.73 -9.80 2.66
N PRO A 73 -2.91 -10.77 3.56
CA PRO A 73 -2.42 -12.12 3.35
C PRO A 73 -3.22 -12.82 2.24
N HIS A 74 -2.53 -13.61 1.43
CA HIS A 74 -3.11 -14.50 0.45
C HIS A 74 -2.65 -15.93 0.74
N HIS A 75 -3.58 -16.88 0.79
CA HIS A 75 -3.32 -18.28 1.20
C HIS A 75 -2.45 -18.39 2.47
N GLY A 76 -2.80 -17.61 3.51
CA GLY A 76 -2.16 -17.61 4.81
C GLY A 76 -0.82 -16.86 4.85
N ASN A 77 0.16 -17.29 4.05
CA ASN A 77 1.55 -16.85 4.19
C ASN A 77 2.13 -16.09 3.00
N HIS A 78 1.41 -15.98 1.89
CA HIS A 78 1.87 -15.22 0.72
C HIS A 78 1.37 -13.78 0.76
N MET A 79 2.16 -12.87 0.19
CA MET A 79 1.75 -11.47 0.05
C MET A 79 0.67 -11.39 -1.02
N GLY A 80 -0.52 -10.93 -0.62
CA GLY A 80 -1.60 -10.57 -1.53
C GLY A 80 -1.42 -9.13 -2.01
N SER A 81 -2.54 -8.41 -2.15
CA SER A 81 -2.49 -6.98 -2.46
C SER A 81 -1.84 -6.19 -1.32
N CYS A 82 -0.87 -5.35 -1.68
CA CYS A 82 -0.34 -4.28 -0.85
C CYS A 82 -0.45 -2.96 -1.63
N TYR A 83 -0.85 -1.89 -0.95
CA TYR A 83 -1.00 -0.57 -1.57
C TYR A 83 -0.91 0.54 -0.52
N VAL A 84 -0.57 1.74 -0.97
CA VAL A 84 -0.67 2.96 -0.15
C VAL A 84 -2.14 3.33 0.02
N LYS A 85 -2.54 3.66 1.25
CA LYS A 85 -3.87 4.14 1.61
C LYS A 85 -3.88 5.66 1.67
#